data_AF-A0A8S2U966-F1
#
_entry.id   AF-A0A8S2U966-F1
#
_cell.length_a   1.000
_cell.length_b   1.000
_cell.length_c   1.000
_cell.angle_alpha   90.00
_cell.angle_beta   90.00
_cell.angle_gamma   90.00
#
_symmetry.space_group_name_H-M   'P 1'
#
loop_
_entity.id
_entity.type
_entity.pdbx_description
1 polymer ?
#
loop_
_entity_poly.entity_id
_entity_poly.type
_entity_poly.pdbx_seq_one_letter_code
_entity_poly.pdbx_strand_id
1 'polypeptide(L)'
;MNYQTPSAILKPASQIIIVPRPPPAVKHIFKNKDEIPKNLKSHVVYQLSCNTCSEKYIGKTVRQASRRLKEHGAPQNITNVEPSQYLRRSERIANNKKLQIYYGESDSNTEEEVPQINTTSTIQQHITSTNHKIDWNNWLILDSDNHLYRLLVKESLAITENSPGLNRTTRSIPLVVYPEGSMKRPTRIKTTNQDSK
;
A
#
# COMPACT_ATOMS: atom_id res chain seq x y z
N MET A 1 -32.09 0.66 82.54
CA MET A 1 -31.43 -0.14 81.49
C MET A 1 -32.40 -0.31 80.35
N ASN A 2 -32.06 0.14 79.15
CA ASN A 2 -32.60 -0.37 77.88
C ASN A 2 -31.71 0.21 76.77
N TYR A 3 -30.80 -0.61 76.26
CA TYR A 3 -29.94 -0.29 75.13
C TYR A 3 -30.74 -0.49 73.85
N GLN A 4 -31.08 0.60 73.15
CA GLN A 4 -31.55 0.53 71.78
C GLN A 4 -30.32 0.34 70.88
N THR A 5 -30.23 -0.81 70.23
CA THR A 5 -29.15 -1.18 69.30
C THR A 5 -29.19 -0.33 68.02
N PRO A 6 -28.04 0.01 67.41
CA PRO A 6 -28.01 0.76 66.16
C PRO A 6 -28.51 -0.11 64.99
N SER A 7 -29.39 0.49 64.18
CA SER A 7 -29.92 -0.07 62.93
C SER A 7 -28.78 -0.47 61.98
N ALA A 8 -28.78 -1.73 61.57
CA ALA A 8 -27.77 -2.37 60.74
C ALA A 8 -27.54 -1.64 59.40
N ILE A 9 -26.28 -1.39 59.06
CA ILE A 9 -25.86 -0.93 57.74
C ILE A 9 -26.08 -2.08 56.75
N LEU A 10 -27.10 -1.97 55.90
CA LEU A 10 -27.33 -2.89 54.78
C LEU A 10 -26.13 -2.82 53.81
N LYS A 11 -25.27 -3.84 53.85
CA LYS A 11 -24.25 -4.03 52.80
C LYS A 11 -24.98 -4.40 51.50
N PRO A 12 -24.79 -3.70 50.38
CA PRO A 12 -25.43 -4.08 49.13
C PRO A 12 -24.96 -5.47 48.72
N ALA A 13 -25.91 -6.38 48.50
CA ALA A 13 -25.69 -7.78 48.12
C ALA A 13 -25.32 -7.93 46.63
N SER A 14 -24.46 -7.06 46.09
CA SER A 14 -24.02 -7.15 44.70
C SER A 14 -22.61 -7.74 44.64
N GLN A 15 -22.53 -8.98 44.15
CA GLN A 15 -21.26 -9.62 43.82
C GLN A 15 -20.72 -9.01 42.53
N ILE A 16 -19.75 -8.09 42.65
CA ILE A 16 -19.08 -7.49 41.50
C ILE A 16 -18.09 -8.51 40.94
N ILE A 17 -18.35 -9.01 39.74
CA ILE A 17 -17.41 -9.86 38.99
C ILE A 17 -16.65 -8.96 38.02
N ILE A 18 -15.35 -8.78 38.27
CA ILE A 18 -14.46 -8.06 37.36
C ILE A 18 -13.99 -9.06 36.29
N VAL A 19 -14.44 -8.88 35.04
CA VAL A 19 -13.96 -9.65 33.88
C VAL A 19 -12.87 -8.83 33.18
N PRO A 20 -11.57 -9.19 33.30
CA PRO A 20 -10.52 -8.46 32.61
C PRO A 20 -10.63 -8.65 31.10
N ARG A 21 -10.31 -7.60 30.34
CA ARG A 21 -10.19 -7.70 28.88
C ARG A 21 -9.02 -8.67 28.57
N PRO A 22 -9.19 -9.62 27.63
CA PRO A 22 -8.09 -10.48 27.23
C PRO A 22 -6.92 -9.63 26.74
N PRO A 23 -5.67 -10.06 27.02
CA PRO A 23 -4.49 -9.35 26.56
C PRO A 23 -4.48 -9.24 25.03
N PRO A 24 -3.84 -8.20 24.47
CA PRO A 24 -3.76 -8.04 23.02
C PRO A 24 -3.13 -9.26 22.36
N ALA A 25 -3.60 -9.60 21.16
CA ALA A 25 -3.11 -10.77 20.43
C ALA A 25 -1.59 -10.72 20.23
N VAL A 26 -0.93 -11.87 20.20
CA VAL A 26 0.54 -12.04 20.08
C VAL A 26 1.16 -11.17 18.97
N LYS A 27 0.44 -10.97 17.87
CA LYS A 27 0.84 -10.09 16.75
C LYS A 27 1.11 -8.63 17.14
N HIS A 28 0.59 -8.18 18.27
CA HIS A 28 0.79 -6.84 18.83
C HIS A 28 1.97 -6.80 19.82
N ILE A 29 2.42 -7.96 20.30
CA ILE A 29 3.50 -8.09 21.28
C ILE A 29 4.83 -8.33 20.56
N PHE A 30 4.82 -9.05 19.44
CA PHE A 30 6.02 -9.32 18.64
C PHE A 30 5.81 -8.91 17.18
N LYS A 31 6.88 -8.38 16.56
CA LYS A 31 6.93 -8.18 15.09
C LYS A 31 6.99 -9.55 14.43
N ASN A 32 5.83 -10.16 14.21
CA ASN A 32 5.72 -11.53 13.67
C ASN A 32 6.11 -11.67 12.20
N LYS A 33 6.39 -10.58 11.48
CA LYS A 33 6.72 -10.59 10.06
C LYS A 33 7.99 -9.80 9.81
N ASP A 34 8.84 -10.35 8.95
CA ASP A 34 10.03 -9.68 8.46
C ASP A 34 9.66 -8.42 7.69
N GLU A 35 10.55 -7.43 7.73
CA GLU A 35 10.36 -6.22 6.94
C GLU A 35 10.52 -6.53 5.46
N ILE A 36 9.54 -6.09 4.67
CA ILE A 36 9.56 -6.28 3.22
C ILE A 36 10.57 -5.28 2.63
N PRO A 37 11.57 -5.73 1.85
CA PRO A 37 12.54 -4.83 1.25
C PRO A 37 11.86 -3.86 0.29
N LYS A 38 12.44 -2.67 0.14
CA LYS A 38 11.88 -1.54 -0.60
C LYS A 38 11.38 -1.91 -2.01
N ASN A 39 12.16 -2.68 -2.77
CA ASN A 39 11.84 -3.10 -4.14
C ASN A 39 10.64 -4.06 -4.22
N LEU A 40 10.32 -4.78 -3.13
CA LEU A 40 9.19 -5.71 -3.05
C LEU A 40 7.93 -5.10 -2.42
N LYS A 41 7.99 -3.85 -1.96
CA LYS A 41 6.80 -3.15 -1.44
C LYS A 41 5.81 -2.89 -2.57
N SER A 42 4.53 -3.01 -2.25
CA SER A 42 3.40 -2.73 -3.15
C SER A 42 2.50 -1.68 -2.52
N HIS A 43 1.60 -1.08 -3.32
CA HIS A 43 0.68 -0.04 -2.86
C HIS A 43 1.41 1.19 -2.30
N VAL A 44 2.42 1.64 -3.03
CA VAL A 44 3.29 2.76 -2.64
C VAL A 44 3.18 3.91 -3.64
N VAL A 45 3.29 5.12 -3.13
CA VAL A 45 3.61 6.34 -3.90
C VAL A 45 5.11 6.52 -3.82
N TYR A 46 5.75 6.67 -4.97
CA TYR A 46 7.18 6.74 -5.08
C TYR A 46 7.63 7.92 -5.93
N GLN A 47 8.88 8.32 -5.72
CA GLN A 47 9.56 9.38 -6.46
C GLN A 47 10.79 8.80 -7.16
N LEU A 48 10.97 9.16 -8.42
CA LEU A 48 12.19 8.97 -9.18
C LEU A 48 12.82 10.33 -9.46
N SER A 49 14.13 10.43 -9.29
CA SER A 49 14.89 11.64 -9.54
C SER A 49 15.78 11.43 -10.76
N CYS A 50 15.93 12.47 -11.57
CA CYS A 50 16.95 12.47 -12.61
C CYS A 50 18.32 12.84 -12.01
N ASN A 51 19.40 12.21 -12.47
CA ASN A 51 20.77 12.55 -12.04
C ASN A 51 21.32 13.77 -12.78
N THR A 52 20.83 14.04 -13.98
CA THR A 52 21.37 15.09 -14.87
C THR A 52 20.56 16.37 -14.83
N CYS A 53 19.23 16.30 -14.61
CA CYS A 53 18.38 17.47 -14.40
C CYS A 53 17.73 17.45 -13.01
N SER A 54 17.26 18.61 -12.54
CA SER A 54 16.54 18.73 -11.26
C SER A 54 15.07 18.28 -11.33
N GLU A 55 14.68 17.60 -12.42
CA GLU A 55 13.32 17.13 -12.60
C GLU A 55 13.11 15.80 -11.89
N LYS A 56 11.90 15.63 -11.37
CA LYS A 56 11.46 14.47 -10.61
C LYS A 56 10.22 13.92 -11.27
N TYR A 57 10.00 12.62 -11.09
CA TYR A 57 8.76 11.93 -11.42
C TYR A 57 8.14 11.38 -10.13
N ILE A 58 6.85 11.59 -9.94
CA ILE A 58 6.10 11.00 -8.84
C ILE A 58 5.02 10.10 -9.43
N GLY A 59 4.96 8.86 -8.96
CA GLY A 59 3.95 7.92 -9.41
C GLY A 59 3.51 6.98 -8.30
N LYS A 60 2.42 6.26 -8.55
CA LYS A 60 1.96 5.16 -7.70
C LYS A 60 2.20 3.79 -8.33
N THR A 61 2.21 2.76 -7.48
CA THR A 61 2.12 1.37 -7.91
C THR A 61 1.25 0.55 -6.96
N VAL A 62 0.34 -0.24 -7.54
CA VAL A 62 -0.40 -1.30 -6.83
C VAL A 62 0.39 -2.61 -6.83
N ARG A 63 1.22 -2.82 -7.86
CA ARG A 63 2.14 -3.96 -7.98
C ARG A 63 3.40 -3.73 -7.14
N GLN A 64 4.27 -4.74 -7.08
CA GLN A 64 5.60 -4.57 -6.50
C GLN A 64 6.38 -3.47 -7.23
N ALA A 65 7.13 -2.66 -6.48
CA ALA A 65 7.90 -1.55 -7.03
C ALA A 65 8.90 -2.00 -8.10
N SER A 66 9.60 -3.13 -7.91
CA SER A 66 10.52 -3.71 -8.90
C SER A 66 9.89 -3.89 -10.28
N ARG A 67 8.65 -4.42 -10.32
CA ARG A 67 7.91 -4.60 -11.57
C ARG A 67 7.59 -3.26 -12.23
N ARG A 68 7.20 -2.26 -11.45
CA ARG A 68 6.90 -0.92 -11.97
C ARG A 68 8.15 -0.22 -12.52
N LEU A 69 9.28 -0.35 -11.84
CA LEU A 69 10.56 0.18 -12.31
C LEU A 69 10.99 -0.50 -13.63
N LYS A 70 10.80 -1.82 -13.75
CA LYS A 70 11.05 -2.57 -14.99
C LYS A 70 10.21 -2.04 -16.16
N GLU A 71 8.93 -1.77 -15.93
CA GLU A 71 8.01 -1.16 -16.92
C GLU A 71 8.53 0.21 -17.41
N HIS A 72 9.25 0.96 -16.57
CA HIS A 72 9.85 2.24 -16.92
C HIS A 72 11.26 2.13 -17.54
N GLY A 73 11.77 0.91 -17.76
CA GLY A 73 13.08 0.68 -18.35
C GLY A 73 14.23 0.58 -17.34
N ALA A 74 13.94 0.31 -16.07
CA ALA A 74 14.99 0.06 -15.08
C ALA A 74 15.81 -1.19 -15.44
N PRO A 75 17.13 -1.16 -15.20
CA PRO A 75 18.00 -2.29 -15.50
C PRO A 75 17.73 -3.49 -14.60
N GLN A 76 18.08 -4.68 -15.10
CA GLN A 76 17.74 -5.97 -14.48
C GLN A 76 18.30 -6.17 -13.06
N ASN A 77 19.43 -5.51 -12.74
CA ASN A 77 20.07 -5.59 -11.42
C ASN A 77 19.19 -5.03 -10.28
N ILE A 78 18.21 -4.19 -10.58
CA ILE A 78 17.29 -3.59 -9.59
C ILE A 78 15.98 -4.37 -9.55
N THR A 79 15.57 -4.93 -10.69
CA THR A 79 14.27 -5.59 -10.85
C THR A 79 14.31 -7.05 -10.44
N ASN A 80 15.46 -7.71 -10.60
CA ASN A 80 15.65 -9.10 -10.21
C ASN A 80 15.95 -9.13 -8.71
N VAL A 81 14.92 -9.42 -7.93
CA VAL A 81 15.10 -9.65 -6.49
C VAL A 81 15.38 -11.13 -6.30
N GLU A 82 16.60 -11.43 -5.86
CA GLU A 82 17.02 -12.79 -5.54
C GLU A 82 16.03 -13.42 -4.55
N PRO A 83 15.46 -14.60 -4.87
CA PRO A 83 14.57 -15.30 -3.96
C PRO A 83 15.27 -15.54 -2.62
N SER A 84 14.59 -15.26 -1.51
CA SER A 84 15.12 -15.58 -0.18
C SER A 84 15.46 -17.07 -0.10
N GLN A 85 16.74 -17.36 0.20
CA GLN A 85 17.27 -18.71 0.37
C GLN A 85 16.52 -19.52 1.45
N TYR A 86 15.85 -18.84 2.39
CA TYR A 86 15.13 -19.45 3.50
C TYR A 86 13.64 -19.71 3.25
N LEU A 87 13.06 -19.19 2.16
CA LEU A 87 11.63 -19.34 1.89
C LEU A 87 11.37 -20.61 1.06
N ARG A 88 11.04 -21.72 1.72
CA ARG A 88 10.65 -23.02 1.10
C ARG A 88 9.50 -22.97 0.08
N ARG A 89 8.86 -21.81 -0.10
CA ARG A 89 7.79 -21.60 -1.09
C ARG A 89 8.34 -21.53 -2.51
N SER A 90 9.56 -21.03 -2.73
CA SER A 90 10.17 -20.91 -4.07
C SER A 90 10.47 -22.27 -4.69
N GLU A 91 11.04 -23.23 -3.93
CA GLU A 91 11.28 -24.62 -4.39
C GLU A 91 9.99 -25.34 -4.81
N ARG A 92 8.90 -25.17 -4.04
CA ARG A 92 7.60 -25.78 -4.38
C ARG A 92 6.99 -25.24 -5.67
N ILE A 93 7.26 -23.98 -6.03
CA ILE A 93 6.79 -23.39 -7.29
C ILE A 93 7.64 -23.88 -8.46
N ALA A 94 8.97 -23.92 -8.30
CA ALA A 94 9.89 -24.43 -9.32
C ALA A 94 9.63 -25.91 -9.67
N ASN A 95 9.30 -26.73 -8.67
CA ASN A 95 9.06 -28.17 -8.87
C ASN A 95 7.63 -28.50 -9.34
N ASN A 96 6.70 -27.55 -9.27
CA ASN A 96 5.33 -27.77 -9.69
C ASN A 96 5.12 -27.28 -11.13
N LYS A 97 5.32 -28.21 -12.08
CA LYS A 97 5.16 -27.98 -13.53
C LYS A 97 3.82 -27.31 -13.90
N LYS A 98 2.74 -27.58 -13.16
CA LYS A 98 1.41 -26.96 -13.35
C LYS A 98 1.37 -25.48 -12.95
N LEU A 99 2.13 -25.08 -11.94
CA LEU A 99 2.26 -23.66 -11.54
C LEU A 99 3.27 -22.92 -12.42
N GLN A 100 4.26 -23.61 -12.97
CA GLN A 100 5.23 -23.07 -13.91
C GLN A 100 4.55 -22.60 -15.21
N ILE A 101 3.60 -23.38 -15.73
CA ILE A 101 2.79 -23.02 -16.93
C ILE A 101 1.91 -21.77 -16.70
N TYR A 102 1.50 -21.49 -15.47
CA TYR A 102 0.63 -20.34 -15.16
C TYR A 102 1.41 -19.02 -14.94
N TYR A 103 2.72 -19.09 -14.68
CA TYR A 103 3.58 -17.91 -14.44
C TYR A 103 4.80 -17.81 -15.38
N GLY A 104 4.98 -18.76 -16.29
CA GLY A 104 6.12 -18.83 -17.21
C GLY A 104 5.66 -18.93 -18.65
N GLU A 105 5.73 -17.80 -19.37
CA GLU A 105 5.98 -17.70 -20.81
C GLU A 105 6.13 -16.21 -21.18
N SER A 106 7.32 -15.68 -20.97
CA SER A 106 7.92 -14.68 -21.84
C SER A 106 9.41 -14.93 -21.78
N ASP A 107 10.03 -15.18 -22.92
CA ASP A 107 11.47 -15.40 -23.16
C ASP A 107 11.79 -16.83 -23.65
N SER A 108 11.19 -17.21 -24.79
CA SER A 108 11.92 -17.99 -25.80
C SER A 108 12.47 -16.99 -26.81
N ASN A 109 13.80 -16.88 -26.88
CA ASN A 109 14.50 -16.17 -27.95
C ASN A 109 14.12 -16.80 -29.30
N THR A 110 13.29 -16.10 -30.08
CA THR A 110 13.29 -16.21 -31.53
C THR A 110 13.92 -14.92 -32.03
N GLU A 111 15.02 -15.03 -32.77
CA GLU A 111 15.63 -13.92 -33.50
C GLU A 111 14.66 -13.48 -34.62
N GLU A 112 13.67 -12.68 -34.24
CA GLU A 112 12.84 -11.92 -35.18
C GLU A 112 13.06 -10.44 -34.88
N GLU A 113 13.39 -9.67 -35.90
CA GLU A 113 13.60 -8.22 -35.82
C GLU A 113 12.37 -7.55 -35.17
N VAL A 114 12.51 -7.10 -33.93
CA VAL A 114 11.42 -6.43 -33.20
C VAL A 114 11.28 -4.98 -33.69
N PRO A 115 10.13 -4.56 -34.24
CA PRO A 115 9.96 -3.19 -34.71
C PRO A 115 9.75 -2.21 -33.54
N GLN A 116 10.63 -1.21 -33.50
CA GLN A 116 10.50 0.15 -32.91
C GLN A 116 9.94 0.24 -31.48
N ILE A 117 10.87 0.40 -30.53
CA ILE A 117 10.72 0.81 -29.12
C ILE A 117 9.50 1.74 -28.88
N ASN A 118 8.42 1.16 -28.36
CA ASN A 118 7.28 1.93 -27.88
C ASN A 118 7.73 2.80 -26.70
N THR A 119 7.62 4.12 -26.85
CA THR A 119 7.86 5.13 -25.80
C THR A 119 6.69 5.12 -24.80
N THR A 120 6.59 4.08 -23.98
CA THR A 120 5.37 3.79 -23.22
C THR A 120 5.14 4.70 -22.02
N SER A 121 6.20 5.25 -21.42
CA SER A 121 6.10 6.05 -20.19
C SER A 121 6.80 7.40 -20.28
N THR A 122 6.35 8.37 -19.48
CA THR A 122 6.93 9.71 -19.46
C THR A 122 8.40 9.71 -19.08
N ILE A 123 8.82 8.83 -18.18
CA ILE A 123 10.23 8.64 -17.82
C ILE A 123 11.03 8.16 -19.03
N GLN A 124 10.52 7.15 -19.75
CA GLN A 124 11.20 6.62 -20.93
C GLN A 124 11.32 7.69 -22.03
N GLN A 125 10.27 8.49 -22.24
CA GLN A 125 10.34 9.62 -23.17
C GLN A 125 11.41 10.63 -22.74
N HIS A 126 11.49 10.98 -21.47
CA HIS A 126 12.52 11.90 -20.95
C HIS A 126 13.93 11.37 -21.23
N ILE A 127 14.19 10.10 -20.93
CA ILE A 127 15.48 9.45 -21.21
C ILE A 127 15.80 9.51 -22.71
N THR A 128 14.82 9.17 -23.58
CA THR A 128 15.04 9.18 -25.04
C THR A 128 15.26 10.59 -25.59
N SER A 129 14.52 11.60 -25.13
CA SER A 129 14.58 12.95 -25.70
C SER A 129 15.76 13.78 -25.19
N THR A 130 16.20 13.54 -23.95
CA THR A 130 17.26 14.33 -23.30
C THR A 130 18.56 13.56 -23.11
N ASN A 131 18.56 12.25 -23.38
CA ASN A 131 19.68 11.33 -23.10
C ASN A 131 20.13 11.37 -21.62
N HIS A 132 19.20 11.68 -20.73
CA HIS A 132 19.43 11.80 -19.30
C HIS A 132 19.35 10.45 -18.58
N LYS A 133 20.00 10.36 -17.42
CA LYS A 133 20.03 9.15 -16.59
C LYS A 133 19.19 9.34 -15.33
N ILE A 134 18.27 8.40 -15.10
CA ILE A 134 17.44 8.34 -13.89
C ILE A 134 18.15 7.56 -12.78
N ASP A 135 17.96 8.03 -11.53
CA ASP A 135 18.46 7.33 -10.35
C ASP A 135 17.50 6.21 -9.97
N TRP A 136 17.77 5.02 -10.51
CA TRP A 136 16.98 3.83 -10.20
C TRP A 136 17.32 3.21 -8.84
N ASN A 137 18.46 3.55 -8.23
CA ASN A 137 18.89 2.97 -6.96
C ASN A 137 18.32 3.75 -5.77
N ASN A 138 18.31 5.08 -5.86
CA ASN A 138 17.88 5.97 -4.80
C ASN A 138 16.47 6.55 -5.02
N TRP A 139 15.57 5.76 -5.61
CA TRP A 139 14.15 6.10 -5.69
C TRP A 139 13.55 6.21 -4.29
N LEU A 140 12.59 7.09 -4.01
CA LEU A 140 12.06 7.28 -2.66
C LEU A 140 10.62 6.78 -2.54
N ILE A 141 10.24 6.23 -1.39
CA ILE A 141 8.82 5.97 -1.08
C ILE A 141 8.33 7.19 -0.31
N LEU A 142 7.35 7.90 -0.88
CA LEU A 142 6.74 9.07 -0.26
C LEU A 142 5.62 8.66 0.69
N ASP A 143 4.79 7.71 0.27
CA ASP A 143 3.66 7.22 1.08
C ASP A 143 3.26 5.79 0.67
N SER A 144 2.41 5.14 1.46
CA SER A 144 1.81 3.84 1.16
C SER A 144 0.37 3.76 1.67
N ASP A 145 -0.50 3.09 0.92
CA ASP A 145 -1.87 2.84 1.37
C ASP A 145 -2.47 1.62 0.67
N ASN A 146 -2.97 0.66 1.44
CA ASN A 146 -3.55 -0.56 0.91
C ASN A 146 -4.91 -0.35 0.21
N HIS A 147 -5.55 0.81 0.39
CA HIS A 147 -6.78 1.15 -0.31
C HIS A 147 -6.49 2.02 -1.54
N LEU A 148 -6.90 1.55 -2.72
CA LEU A 148 -6.59 2.18 -4.00
C LEU A 148 -7.01 3.65 -4.09
N TYR A 149 -8.19 3.99 -3.58
CA TYR A 149 -8.68 5.36 -3.59
C TYR A 149 -7.82 6.29 -2.71
N ARG A 150 -7.40 5.82 -1.53
CA ARG A 150 -6.53 6.60 -0.65
C ARG A 150 -5.13 6.74 -1.24
N LEU A 151 -4.63 5.71 -1.91
CA LEU A 151 -3.36 5.77 -2.65
C LEU A 151 -3.41 6.81 -3.77
N LEU A 152 -4.53 6.89 -4.51
CA LEU A 152 -4.78 7.90 -5.54
C LEU A 152 -4.79 9.34 -4.97
N VAL A 153 -5.44 9.51 -3.82
CA VAL A 153 -5.46 10.80 -3.11
C VAL A 153 -4.05 11.19 -2.68
N LYS A 154 -3.30 10.26 -2.06
CA LYS A 154 -1.92 10.48 -1.62
C LYS A 154 -0.97 10.83 -2.76
N GLU A 155 -1.07 10.14 -3.90
CA GLU A 155 -0.30 10.46 -5.10
C GLU A 155 -0.63 11.87 -5.59
N SER A 156 -1.92 12.21 -5.66
CA SER A 156 -2.37 13.54 -6.10
C SER A 156 -1.86 14.65 -5.18
N LEU A 157 -1.88 14.42 -3.87
CA LEU A 157 -1.31 15.33 -2.87
C LEU A 157 0.20 15.47 -3.07
N ALA A 158 0.93 14.36 -3.22
CA ALA A 158 2.37 14.37 -3.41
C ALA A 158 2.80 15.11 -4.68
N ILE A 159 2.08 14.95 -5.80
CA ILE A 159 2.34 15.69 -7.04
C ILE A 159 2.05 17.19 -6.84
N THR A 160 0.94 17.52 -6.17
CA THR A 160 0.57 18.92 -5.89
C THR A 160 1.61 19.62 -5.02
N GLU A 161 2.09 18.94 -3.97
CA GLU A 161 3.07 19.48 -3.03
C GLU A 161 4.46 19.63 -3.66
N ASN A 162 4.92 18.64 -4.44
CA ASN A 162 6.29 18.62 -4.95
C ASN A 162 6.44 19.21 -6.36
N SER A 163 5.34 19.42 -7.09
CA SER A 163 5.31 19.95 -8.47
C SER A 163 6.40 19.33 -9.40
N PRO A 164 6.41 17.98 -9.57
CA PRO A 164 7.43 17.28 -10.33
C PRO A 164 7.38 17.61 -11.84
N GLY A 165 8.50 18.08 -12.41
CA GLY A 165 8.61 18.46 -13.83
C GLY A 165 8.43 17.32 -14.83
N LEU A 166 8.70 16.06 -14.45
CA LEU A 166 8.52 14.91 -15.35
C LEU A 166 7.08 14.42 -15.41
N ASN A 167 6.17 14.91 -14.56
CA ASN A 167 4.79 14.44 -14.57
C ASN A 167 3.96 15.22 -15.61
N ARG A 168 3.35 14.51 -16.56
CA ARG A 168 2.38 15.13 -17.49
C ARG A 168 1.06 15.50 -16.81
N THR A 169 0.65 14.71 -15.83
CA THR A 169 -0.60 14.88 -15.09
C THR A 169 -0.35 15.52 -13.74
N THR A 170 -1.15 16.51 -13.37
CA THR A 170 -1.06 17.24 -12.09
C THR A 170 -1.66 16.48 -10.91
N ARG A 171 -2.60 15.55 -11.16
CA ARG A 171 -3.24 14.72 -10.13
C ARG A 171 -3.89 13.48 -10.74
N SER A 172 -4.00 12.43 -9.94
CA SER A 172 -4.67 11.18 -10.33
C SER A 172 -6.15 11.16 -9.97
N ILE A 173 -6.57 11.98 -9.00
CA ILE A 173 -7.97 12.17 -8.63
C ILE A 173 -8.22 13.64 -8.27
N PRO A 174 -9.40 14.22 -8.57
CA PRO A 174 -9.72 15.58 -8.13
C PRO A 174 -9.78 15.66 -6.60
N LEU A 175 -8.98 16.55 -6.04
CA LEU A 175 -8.97 16.87 -4.61
C LEU A 175 -10.06 17.91 -4.32
N VAL A 176 -11.33 17.47 -4.32
CA VAL A 176 -12.47 18.33 -3.97
C VAL A 176 -12.68 18.28 -2.47
N VAL A 177 -12.52 19.42 -1.80
CA VAL A 177 -12.95 19.58 -0.41
C VAL A 177 -14.40 20.06 -0.46
N TYR A 178 -15.33 19.24 0.04
CA TYR A 178 -16.73 19.64 0.16
C TYR A 178 -16.87 20.57 1.37
N PRO A 179 -17.23 21.86 1.17
CA PRO A 179 -17.32 22.83 2.27
C PRO A 179 -18.44 22.49 3.27
N GLU A 180 -19.47 21.77 2.83
CA GLU A 180 -20.68 21.46 3.63
C GLU A 180 -20.57 20.21 4.52
N GLY A 181 -19.35 19.68 4.69
CA GLY A 181 -19.09 18.48 5.48
C GLY A 181 -19.45 17.18 4.74
N SER A 182 -18.85 16.07 5.18
CA SER A 182 -19.13 14.73 4.63
C SER A 182 -20.62 14.42 4.71
N MET A 183 -21.20 13.83 3.64
CA MET A 183 -22.61 13.40 3.62
C MET A 183 -22.98 12.77 4.95
N LYS A 184 -23.94 13.35 5.68
CA LYS A 184 -24.41 12.81 6.96
C LYS A 184 -24.76 11.35 6.72
N ARG A 185 -24.08 10.42 7.40
CA ARG A 185 -24.44 9.00 7.34
C ARG A 185 -25.92 8.92 7.72
N PRO A 186 -26.77 8.23 6.94
CA PRO A 186 -28.18 8.10 7.30
C PRO A 186 -28.25 7.51 8.72
N THR A 187 -28.85 8.26 9.65
CA THR A 187 -29.03 7.80 11.02
C THR A 187 -29.82 6.50 10.97
N ARG A 188 -29.26 5.41 11.50
CA ARG A 188 -29.94 4.11 11.56
C ARG A 188 -31.16 4.22 12.47
N ILE A 189 -32.33 4.48 11.91
CA ILE A 189 -33.60 4.43 12.63
C ILE A 189 -33.88 2.95 12.92
N LYS A 190 -33.91 2.56 14.19
CA LYS A 190 -34.42 1.25 14.58
C LYS A 190 -35.95 1.34 14.55
N THR A 191 -36.59 0.68 13.59
CA THR A 191 -38.04 0.49 13.63
C THR A 191 -38.39 -0.38 14.82
N THR A 192 -39.04 0.20 15.82
CA THR A 192 -39.72 -0.58 16.86
C THR A 192 -40.99 -1.15 16.23
N ASN A 193 -41.02 -2.46 15.97
CA ASN A 193 -42.28 -3.13 15.70
C ASN A 193 -43.16 -2.97 16.95
N GLN A 194 -44.21 -2.17 16.85
CA GLN A 194 -45.31 -2.22 17.81
C GLN A 194 -46.22 -3.34 17.30
N ASP A 195 -46.19 -4.46 18.01
CA ASP A 195 -47.11 -5.56 17.81
C ASP A 195 -48.53 -5.09 18.17
N SER A 196 -49.40 -4.96 17.17
CA SER A 196 -50.83 -4.71 17.35
C SER A 196 -51.48 -5.94 17.95
N LYS A 197 -52.06 -5.75 19.13
CA LYS A 197 -52.81 -6.72 19.92
C LYS A 197 -54.26 -6.82 19.43
#